data_AF-A0A7S2G0J4-F1
#
_entry.id   AF-A0A7S2G0J4-F1
#
_cell.length_a   1.000
_cell.length_b   1.000
_cell.length_c   1.000
_cell.angle_alpha   90.00
_cell.angle_beta   90.00
_cell.angle_gamma   90.00
#
_symmetry.space_group_name_H-M   'P 1'
#
loop_
_entity.id
_entity.type
_entity.pdbx_description
1 polymer ?
#
loop_
_entity_poly.entity_id
_entity_poly.type
_entity_poly.pdbx_seq_one_letter_code
_entity_poly.pdbx_strand_id
1 'polypeptide(L)'
;EEERARELKAAAEEALLELQAAVESGDPAAIGTAVTKAEKAGVKQDELASAKRVQFQLQKEKREQTKRDKGRKEALDKLNAAVAGDSCEDLEAAISLAEKAGAEPSELDEARARLEVLQEAENQEAVKVALKDVEYFIGQND
;
A
#
# COMPACT_ATOMS: atom_id res chain seq x y z
N GLU A 1 -30.42 -46.22 13.37
CA GLU A 1 -29.35 -45.36 13.92
C GLU A 1 -28.10 -45.32 13.04
N GLU A 2 -27.66 -46.45 12.47
CA GLU A 2 -26.49 -46.49 11.57
C GLU A 2 -26.59 -45.58 10.33
N GLU A 3 -27.78 -45.44 9.74
CA GLU A 3 -27.98 -44.60 8.54
C GLU A 3 -27.75 -43.11 8.83
N ARG A 4 -28.28 -42.61 9.95
CA ARG A 4 -28.04 -41.23 10.42
C ARG A 4 -26.56 -40.98 10.76
N ALA A 5 -25.87 -41.98 11.30
CA ALA A 5 -24.44 -41.86 11.59
C ALA A 5 -23.60 -41.78 10.30
N ARG A 6 -24.00 -42.49 9.23
CA ARG A 6 -23.36 -42.39 7.92
C ARG A 6 -23.62 -41.04 7.25
N GLU A 7 -24.84 -40.53 7.31
CA GLU A 7 -25.19 -39.20 6.78
C GLU A 7 -24.40 -38.08 7.45
N LEU A 8 -24.30 -38.11 8.79
CA LEU A 8 -23.52 -37.12 9.54
C LEU A 8 -22.03 -37.19 9.20
N LYS A 9 -21.49 -38.40 9.02
CA LYS A 9 -20.09 -38.57 8.65
C LYS A 9 -19.80 -38.09 7.22
N ALA A 10 -20.69 -38.39 6.27
CA ALA A 10 -20.57 -37.90 4.90
C ALA A 10 -20.66 -36.36 4.84
N ALA A 11 -21.58 -35.77 5.61
CA ALA A 11 -21.70 -34.31 5.71
C ALA A 11 -20.45 -33.66 6.32
N ALA A 12 -19.82 -34.30 7.32
CA ALA A 12 -18.57 -33.82 7.91
C ALA A 12 -17.39 -33.91 6.92
N GLU A 13 -17.30 -34.98 6.12
CA GLU A 13 -16.26 -35.14 5.10
C GLU A 13 -16.42 -34.12 3.96
N GLU A 14 -17.64 -33.90 3.49
CA GLU A 14 -17.93 -32.88 2.46
C GLU A 14 -17.61 -31.47 2.97
N ALA A 15 -18.01 -31.14 4.20
CA ALA A 15 -17.71 -29.85 4.80
C ALA A 15 -16.20 -29.63 5.03
N LEU A 16 -15.43 -30.71 5.28
CA LEU A 16 -13.98 -30.64 5.38
C LEU A 16 -13.33 -30.35 4.01
N LEU A 17 -13.81 -30.97 2.93
CA LEU A 17 -13.33 -30.69 1.58
C LEU A 17 -13.62 -29.25 1.16
N GLU A 18 -14.83 -28.75 1.44
CA GLU A 18 -15.16 -27.34 1.20
C GLU A 18 -14.26 -26.40 2.01
N LEU A 19 -13.94 -26.76 3.27
CA LEU A 19 -13.05 -25.98 4.12
C LEU A 19 -11.63 -25.93 3.55
N GLN A 20 -11.10 -27.05 3.08
CA GLN A 20 -9.78 -27.12 2.45
C GLN A 20 -9.74 -26.29 1.16
N ALA A 21 -10.74 -26.44 0.29
CA ALA A 21 -10.84 -25.64 -0.94
C ALA A 21 -10.93 -24.14 -0.63
N ALA A 22 -11.65 -23.75 0.42
CA ALA A 22 -11.72 -22.35 0.85
C ALA A 22 -10.37 -21.85 1.38
N VAL A 23 -9.64 -22.66 2.14
CA VAL A 23 -8.28 -22.33 2.61
C VAL A 23 -7.31 -22.15 1.43
N GLU A 24 -7.36 -23.04 0.44
CA GLU A 24 -6.55 -22.94 -0.78
C GLU A 24 -6.91 -21.72 -1.63
N SER A 25 -8.18 -21.31 -1.63
CA SER A 25 -8.62 -20.10 -2.35
C SER A 25 -8.02 -18.81 -1.79
N GLY A 26 -7.56 -18.83 -0.54
CA GLY A 26 -7.01 -17.66 0.14
C GLY A 26 -8.04 -16.55 0.41
N ASP A 27 -9.34 -16.79 0.18
CA ASP A 27 -10.38 -15.81 0.47
C ASP A 27 -10.88 -15.94 1.92
N PRO A 28 -10.62 -14.97 2.80
CA PRO A 28 -11.08 -15.02 4.18
C PRO A 28 -12.61 -15.04 4.34
N ALA A 29 -13.37 -14.57 3.35
CA ALA A 29 -14.84 -14.65 3.38
C ALA A 29 -15.32 -16.07 3.08
N ALA A 30 -14.77 -16.71 2.04
CA ALA A 30 -15.00 -18.12 1.73
C ALA A 30 -14.63 -19.03 2.92
N ILE A 31 -13.46 -18.81 3.54
CA ILE A 31 -13.02 -19.59 4.71
C ILE A 31 -14.01 -19.43 5.87
N GLY A 32 -14.50 -18.22 6.16
CA GLY A 32 -15.49 -18.02 7.23
C GLY A 32 -16.80 -18.75 6.99
N THR A 33 -17.26 -18.78 5.75
CA THR A 33 -18.47 -19.51 5.35
C THR A 33 -18.26 -21.02 5.50
N ALA A 34 -17.14 -21.54 5.01
CA ALA A 34 -16.80 -22.96 5.10
C ALA A 34 -16.59 -23.41 6.55
N VAL A 35 -15.95 -22.60 7.40
CA VAL A 35 -15.81 -22.86 8.84
C VAL A 35 -17.18 -23.00 9.50
N THR A 36 -18.14 -22.13 9.16
CA THR A 36 -19.50 -22.17 9.73
C THR A 36 -20.25 -23.44 9.31
N LYS A 37 -20.07 -23.90 8.06
CA LYS A 37 -20.63 -25.16 7.57
C LYS A 37 -19.98 -26.37 8.24
N ALA A 38 -18.65 -26.38 8.34
CA ALA A 38 -17.89 -27.44 8.99
C ALA A 38 -18.22 -27.57 10.49
N GLU A 39 -18.44 -26.45 11.18
CA GLU A 39 -18.86 -26.43 12.58
C GLU A 39 -20.26 -27.05 12.76
N LYS A 40 -21.20 -26.78 11.85
CA LYS A 40 -22.54 -27.39 11.85
C LYS A 40 -22.53 -28.88 11.49
N ALA A 41 -21.59 -29.30 10.63
CA ALA A 41 -21.43 -30.69 10.23
C ALA A 41 -20.67 -31.53 11.28
N GLY A 42 -20.17 -30.92 12.36
CA GLY A 42 -19.45 -31.63 13.42
C GLY A 42 -17.99 -31.97 13.07
N VAL A 43 -17.36 -31.20 12.18
CA VAL A 43 -15.93 -31.33 11.87
C VAL A 43 -15.10 -31.12 13.14
N LYS A 44 -13.97 -31.83 13.24
CA LYS A 44 -13.08 -31.78 14.41
C LYS A 44 -12.63 -30.34 14.70
N GLN A 45 -12.60 -30.01 15.98
CA GLN A 45 -12.21 -28.68 16.47
C GLN A 45 -10.80 -28.28 16.01
N ASP A 46 -9.87 -29.22 15.86
CA ASP A 46 -8.50 -28.94 15.42
C ASP A 46 -8.45 -28.40 13.97
N GLU A 47 -9.27 -28.95 13.07
CA GLU A 47 -9.39 -28.50 11.67
C GLU A 47 -10.09 -27.14 11.58
N LEU A 48 -11.11 -26.91 12.42
CA LEU A 48 -11.75 -25.61 12.51
C LEU A 48 -10.79 -24.56 13.07
N ALA A 49 -9.96 -24.91 14.04
CA ALA A 49 -8.98 -24.01 14.63
C ALA A 49 -7.88 -23.64 13.63
N SER A 50 -7.39 -24.60 12.82
CA SER A 50 -6.40 -24.31 11.78
C SER A 50 -6.98 -23.36 10.72
N ALA A 51 -8.18 -23.61 10.23
CA ALA A 51 -8.84 -22.75 9.25
C ALA A 51 -9.15 -21.34 9.80
N LYS A 52 -9.63 -21.24 11.05
CA LYS A 52 -9.86 -19.95 11.73
C LYS A 52 -8.56 -19.15 11.88
N ARG A 53 -7.41 -19.80 12.15
CA ARG A 53 -6.10 -19.14 12.19
C ARG A 53 -5.69 -18.60 10.83
N VAL A 54 -5.85 -19.39 9.77
CA VAL A 54 -5.55 -18.94 8.39
C VAL A 54 -6.44 -17.76 8.01
N GLN A 55 -7.75 -17.84 8.30
CA GLN A 55 -8.69 -16.74 8.07
C GLN A 55 -8.24 -15.45 8.75
N PHE A 56 -7.87 -15.53 10.03
CA PHE A 56 -7.43 -14.37 10.80
C PHE A 56 -6.14 -13.77 10.24
N GLN A 57 -5.18 -14.61 9.86
CA GLN A 57 -3.92 -14.17 9.27
C GLN A 57 -4.15 -13.44 7.94
N LEU A 58 -4.96 -14.01 7.05
CA LEU A 58 -5.30 -13.39 5.75
C LEU A 58 -6.06 -12.07 5.93
N GLN A 59 -6.98 -11.98 6.89
CA GLN A 59 -7.67 -10.73 7.19
C GLN A 59 -6.70 -9.65 7.70
N LYS A 60 -5.76 -10.03 8.57
CA LYS A 60 -4.73 -9.12 9.07
C LYS A 60 -3.84 -8.62 7.94
N GLU A 61 -3.36 -9.53 7.10
CA GLU A 61 -2.51 -9.19 5.96
C GLU A 61 -3.24 -8.28 4.95
N LYS A 62 -4.48 -8.61 4.58
CA LYS A 62 -5.29 -7.78 3.68
C LYS A 62 -5.52 -6.37 4.23
N ARG A 63 -5.75 -6.23 5.54
CA ARG A 63 -5.90 -4.92 6.18
C ARG A 63 -4.60 -4.12 6.12
N GLU A 64 -3.46 -4.74 6.41
CA GLU A 64 -2.17 -4.07 6.35
C GLU A 64 -1.80 -3.71 4.90
N GLN A 65 -2.07 -4.58 3.93
CA GLN A 65 -1.89 -4.28 2.52
C GLN A 65 -2.75 -3.09 2.08
N THR A 66 -4.03 -3.08 2.44
CA THR A 66 -4.94 -1.97 2.11
C THR A 66 -4.46 -0.64 2.71
N LYS A 67 -3.89 -0.67 3.92
CA LYS A 67 -3.31 0.54 4.54
C LYS A 67 -2.08 1.02 3.78
N ARG A 68 -1.19 0.10 3.38
CA ARG A 68 0.00 0.42 2.57
C ARG A 68 -0.40 1.00 1.22
N ASP A 69 -1.36 0.37 0.54
CA ASP A 69 -1.84 0.84 -0.77
C ASP A 69 -2.47 2.23 -0.67
N LYS A 70 -3.25 2.50 0.39
CA LYS A 70 -3.78 3.84 0.65
C LYS A 70 -2.68 4.86 0.93
N GLY A 71 -1.73 4.52 1.79
CA GLY A 71 -0.60 5.40 2.11
C GLY A 71 0.26 5.71 0.87
N ARG A 72 0.52 4.72 0.02
CA ARG A 72 1.20 4.89 -1.26
C ARG A 72 0.41 5.77 -2.20
N LYS A 73 -0.90 5.55 -2.33
CA LYS A 73 -1.75 6.39 -3.18
C LYS A 73 -1.75 7.84 -2.71
N GLU A 74 -1.95 8.09 -1.42
CA GLU A 74 -1.91 9.44 -0.85
C GLU A 74 -0.55 10.12 -1.05
N ALA A 75 0.55 9.35 -0.99
CA ALA A 75 1.89 9.85 -1.26
C ALA A 75 2.07 10.25 -2.73
N LEU A 76 1.59 9.42 -3.67
CA LEU A 76 1.62 9.73 -5.10
C LEU A 76 0.71 10.93 -5.45
N ASP A 77 -0.46 11.05 -4.82
CA ASP A 77 -1.34 12.20 -5.02
C ASP A 77 -0.66 13.51 -4.56
N LYS A 78 0.05 13.48 -3.43
CA LYS A 78 0.86 14.61 -2.95
C LYS A 78 2.03 14.92 -3.89
N LEU A 79 2.69 13.89 -4.40
CA LEU A 79 3.76 14.05 -5.38
C LEU A 79 3.26 14.77 -6.62
N ASN A 80 2.16 14.31 -7.21
CA ASN A 80 1.56 14.93 -8.39
C ASN A 80 1.17 16.40 -8.13
N ALA A 81 0.64 16.71 -6.95
CA ALA A 81 0.34 18.09 -6.56
C ALA A 81 1.61 18.96 -6.45
N ALA A 82 2.69 18.42 -5.89
CA ALA A 82 3.97 19.14 -5.76
C ALA A 82 4.67 19.33 -7.12
N VAL A 83 4.57 18.36 -8.03
CA VAL A 83 5.08 18.46 -9.41
C VAL A 83 4.43 19.62 -10.17
N ALA A 84 3.13 19.81 -9.97
CA ALA A 84 2.37 20.91 -10.56
C ALA A 84 2.63 22.27 -9.87
N GLY A 85 3.28 22.26 -8.71
CA GLY A 85 3.69 23.47 -8.00
C GLY A 85 5.01 24.04 -8.50
N ASP A 86 5.45 25.08 -7.80
CA ASP A 86 6.69 25.82 -8.05
C ASP A 86 7.63 25.83 -6.84
N SER A 87 7.37 24.98 -5.83
CA SER A 87 8.15 24.91 -4.59
C SER A 87 9.11 23.72 -4.62
N CYS A 88 10.42 23.99 -4.67
CA CYS A 88 11.46 22.96 -4.60
C CYS A 88 11.35 22.13 -3.32
N GLU A 89 11.17 22.79 -2.17
CA GLU A 89 11.10 22.14 -0.85
C GLU A 89 9.92 21.17 -0.75
N ASP A 90 8.74 21.59 -1.23
CA ASP A 90 7.54 20.74 -1.21
C ASP A 90 7.70 19.54 -2.15
N LEU A 91 8.34 19.73 -3.30
CA LEU A 91 8.60 18.67 -4.27
C LEU A 91 9.61 17.64 -3.74
N GLU A 92 10.70 18.07 -3.10
CA GLU A 92 11.65 17.18 -2.42
C GLU A 92 10.98 16.38 -1.30
N ALA A 93 10.18 17.05 -0.47
CA ALA A 93 9.46 16.40 0.62
C ALA A 93 8.48 15.35 0.09
N ALA A 94 7.78 15.65 -1.02
CA ALA A 94 6.85 14.74 -1.65
C ALA A 94 7.54 13.53 -2.28
N ILE A 95 8.70 13.71 -2.94
CA ILE A 95 9.53 12.61 -3.47
C ILE A 95 9.96 11.68 -2.33
N SER A 96 10.50 12.23 -1.24
CA SER A 96 10.93 11.42 -0.09
C SER A 96 9.76 10.65 0.54
N LEU A 97 8.58 11.26 0.58
CA LEU A 97 7.38 10.62 1.12
C LEU A 97 6.88 9.49 0.21
N ALA A 98 6.90 9.67 -1.12
CA ALA A 98 6.57 8.64 -2.08
C ALA A 98 7.56 7.46 -2.04
N GLU A 99 8.87 7.72 -1.93
CA GLU A 99 9.89 6.69 -1.77
C GLU A 99 9.67 5.85 -0.50
N LYS A 100 9.41 6.51 0.65
CA LYS A 100 9.11 5.83 1.92
C LYS A 100 7.81 5.02 1.84
N ALA A 101 6.88 5.42 0.99
CA ALA A 101 5.64 4.70 0.75
C ALA A 101 5.78 3.56 -0.28
N GLY A 102 6.98 3.36 -0.84
CA GLY A 102 7.27 2.28 -1.79
C GLY A 102 6.87 2.61 -3.23
N ALA A 103 6.92 3.88 -3.62
CA ALA A 103 6.84 4.26 -5.03
C ALA A 103 8.05 3.70 -5.80
N GLU A 104 7.81 3.25 -7.02
CA GLU A 104 8.84 2.73 -7.92
C GLU A 104 9.65 3.90 -8.51
N PRO A 105 10.94 3.70 -8.85
CA PRO A 105 11.76 4.76 -9.45
C PRO A 105 11.12 5.41 -10.68
N SER A 106 10.46 4.62 -11.54
CA SER A 106 9.79 5.13 -12.74
C SER A 106 8.59 6.04 -12.43
N GLU A 107 8.00 5.97 -11.24
CA GLU A 107 6.94 6.88 -10.80
C GLU A 107 7.50 8.21 -10.28
N LEU A 108 8.81 8.28 -10.02
CA LEU A 108 9.49 9.46 -9.47
C LEU A 108 10.28 10.24 -10.51
N ASP A 109 10.50 9.69 -11.70
CA ASP A 109 11.35 10.29 -12.74
C ASP A 109 10.86 11.67 -13.16
N GLU A 110 9.55 11.84 -13.39
CA GLU A 110 8.96 13.14 -13.74
C GLU A 110 9.16 14.16 -12.62
N ALA A 111 8.94 13.75 -11.37
CA ALA A 111 9.10 14.63 -10.23
C ALA A 111 10.55 15.06 -10.01
N ARG A 112 11.50 14.15 -10.21
CA ARG A 112 12.94 14.45 -10.13
C ARG A 112 13.38 15.40 -11.23
N ALA A 113 12.93 15.17 -12.46
CA ALA A 113 13.22 16.07 -13.58
C ALA A 113 12.64 17.48 -13.34
N ARG A 114 11.41 17.56 -12.80
CA ARG A 114 10.79 18.84 -12.44
C ARG A 114 11.56 19.55 -11.33
N LEU A 115 12.04 18.83 -10.32
CA LEU A 115 12.85 19.39 -9.24
C LEU A 115 14.15 19.99 -9.77
N GLU A 116 14.85 19.29 -10.65
CA GLU A 116 16.08 19.78 -11.28
C GLU A 116 15.85 21.11 -12.00
N VAL A 117 14.76 21.21 -12.79
CA VAL A 117 14.39 22.46 -13.48
C VAL A 117 14.11 23.61 -12.51
N LEU A 118 13.40 23.35 -11.40
CA LEU A 118 13.09 24.39 -10.42
C LEU A 118 14.36 24.87 -9.68
N GLN A 119 15.23 23.95 -9.28
CA GLN A 119 16.51 24.27 -8.63
C GLN A 119 17.44 25.08 -9.56
N GLU A 120 17.49 24.74 -10.85
CA GLU A 120 18.25 25.52 -11.83
C GLU A 120 17.72 26.95 -11.97
N ALA A 121 16.39 27.11 -12.00
CA ALA A 121 15.75 28.42 -12.10
C ALA A 121 16.05 29.29 -10.86
N GLU A 122 15.90 28.74 -9.66
CA GLU A 122 16.22 29.44 -8.40
C GLU A 122 17.70 29.85 -8.34
N ASN A 123 18.61 28.96 -8.74
CA ASN A 123 20.03 29.25 -8.74
C ASN A 123 20.38 30.36 -9.75
N GLN A 124 19.80 30.34 -10.95
CA GLN A 124 20.01 31.40 -11.94
C GLN A 124 19.51 32.77 -11.43
N GLU A 125 18.36 32.79 -10.74
CA GLU A 125 17.83 34.02 -10.15
C GLU A 125 18.72 34.53 -9.02
N ALA A 126 19.18 33.65 -8.12
CA ALA A 126 20.11 34.00 -7.05
C ALA A 126 21.42 34.60 -7.60
N VAL A 127 22.00 33.99 -8.64
CA VAL A 127 23.20 34.51 -9.32
C VAL A 127 22.94 35.88 -9.93
N LYS A 128 21.80 36.08 -10.59
CA LYS A 128 21.43 37.35 -11.21
C LYS A 128 21.26 38.47 -10.20
N VAL A 129 20.66 38.19 -9.04
CA VAL A 129 20.52 39.17 -7.95
C VAL A 129 21.91 39.52 -7.39
N ALA A 130 22.74 38.52 -7.10
CA ALA A 130 24.09 38.74 -6.59
C ALA A 130 24.95 39.59 -7.54
N LEU A 131 24.86 39.38 -8.85
CA LEU A 131 25.59 40.18 -9.85
C LEU A 131 25.14 41.64 -9.86
N LYS A 132 23.83 41.91 -9.77
CA LYS A 132 23.29 43.27 -9.70
C LYS A 132 23.76 44.02 -8.46
N ASP A 133 23.83 43.33 -7.32
CA ASP A 133 24.32 43.93 -6.08
C ASP A 133 25.80 44.31 -6.20
N VAL A 134 26.62 43.45 -6.83
CA VAL A 134 28.03 43.76 -7.12
C VAL A 134 28.18 44.95 -8.06
N GLU A 135 27.39 45.02 -9.14
CA GLU A 135 27.40 46.16 -10.07
C GLU A 135 27.00 47.47 -9.38
N TYR A 136 25.99 47.44 -8.50
CA TYR A 136 25.59 48.60 -7.70
C TYR A 136 26.69 49.07 -6.75
N PHE A 137 27.40 48.15 -6.10
CA PHE A 137 28.51 48.49 -5.19
C PHE A 137 29.74 49.06 -5.91
N ILE A 138 30.00 48.64 -7.15
CA ILE A 138 31.09 49.21 -7.96
C ILE A 138 30.71 50.63 -8.42
N GLY A 139 29.48 50.84 -8.90
CA GLY A 139 29.01 52.14 -9.40
C GLY A 139 28.81 53.24 -8.34
N GLN A 140 28.84 52.91 -7.05
CA GLN A 140 28.82 53.91 -5.96
C GLN A 140 30.21 54.31 -5.44
N ASN A 141 31.27 53.59 -5.85
CA ASN A 141 32.65 53.83 -5.42
C ASN A 141 33.52 54.52 -6.49
N ASP A 142 32.94 54.88 -7.64
CA ASP A 142 33.47 55.82 -8.64
C ASP A 142 32.84 57.22 -8.46
#